data_AF-A0ABD0BYK8-F1
#
_entry.id   AF-A0ABD0BYK8-F1
#
_cell.length_a   1.000
_cell.length_b   1.000
_cell.length_c   1.000
_cell.angle_alpha   90.00
_cell.angle_beta   90.00
_cell.angle_gamma   90.00
#
_symmetry.space_group_name_H-M   'P 1'
#
loop_
_entity.id
_entity.type
_entity.pdbx_description
1 polymer ?
#
loop_
_entity_poly.entity_id
_entity_poly.type
_entity_poly.pdbx_seq_one_letter_code
_entity_poly.pdbx_strand_id
1 'polypeptide(L)'
;MTSARAGTTDPLEFLGALAILGIMLLLVAWLFLPEFVYWSCFILHTLWGMADFGPFHTWAAPRYNLLAVTANNAENITYDQWINVMKQTTVILMIFLIPLSTASLWSWLCHPARNWQTRRVLNISTLPFAMETISPAIAPILNEGNSSRLLLDKRRQERRPAQSPEGFAEEHELISNMQLDVARCRAVFMAQLGRPLNGWKSLAPHEKALFAIFGLQFFLDDRPAARQLMDALNRSCRIKSRRDKGKFSVPVYALARTAFKRVIQSEGAKQWLREHRYVRSGLVWLYAHDLRLTPPNWLWLKGVDRPLFYALHRANTTKGFIEGAGIVAVARTESEAIRLGLPCPQACVDEAIEGLRIDMLSLGLIWNEPQPDRDRKRRIRTNWSLTEDVITRPGDDDDLIF
;
A
#
# COMPACT_ATOMS: atom_id res chain seq x y z
N MET A 1 -21.80 -40.04 -23.65
CA MET A 1 -22.48 -39.89 -22.35
C MET A 1 -23.56 -38.83 -22.50
N THR A 2 -24.77 -39.25 -22.21
CA THR A 2 -26.07 -38.63 -22.49
C THR A 2 -26.23 -37.26 -21.83
N SER A 3 -26.59 -36.27 -22.64
CA SER A 3 -27.15 -34.99 -22.18
C SER A 3 -28.48 -35.28 -21.48
N ALA A 4 -28.51 -35.14 -20.16
CA ALA A 4 -29.74 -35.19 -19.39
C ALA A 4 -30.54 -33.92 -19.68
N ARG A 5 -31.64 -34.09 -20.43
CA ARG A 5 -32.69 -33.09 -20.61
C ARG A 5 -33.24 -32.70 -19.24
N ALA A 6 -33.15 -31.42 -18.90
CA ALA A 6 -33.87 -30.85 -17.78
C ALA A 6 -35.38 -31.09 -17.99
N GLY A 7 -36.00 -31.82 -17.06
CA GLY A 7 -37.43 -32.11 -17.10
C GLY A 7 -38.23 -30.82 -17.05
N THR A 8 -38.93 -30.51 -18.13
CA THR A 8 -40.05 -29.58 -18.13
C THR A 8 -41.21 -30.28 -17.43
N THR A 9 -41.29 -30.16 -16.11
CA THR A 9 -42.50 -30.53 -15.36
C THR A 9 -43.61 -29.57 -15.80
N ASP A 10 -44.68 -30.10 -16.38
CA ASP A 10 -45.80 -29.29 -16.83
C ASP A 10 -46.38 -28.53 -15.62
N PRO A 11 -46.65 -27.22 -15.74
CA PRO A 11 -47.12 -26.39 -14.63
C PRO A 11 -48.42 -26.92 -14.01
N LEU A 12 -49.22 -27.69 -14.77
CA LEU A 12 -50.42 -28.37 -14.29
C LEU A 12 -50.11 -29.54 -13.33
N GLU A 13 -49.04 -30.29 -13.54
CA GLU A 13 -48.64 -31.39 -12.65
C GLU A 13 -48.08 -30.84 -11.33
N PHE A 14 -47.34 -29.73 -11.39
CA PHE A 14 -46.86 -29.03 -10.19
C PHE A 14 -48.02 -28.44 -9.38
N LEU A 15 -48.99 -27.81 -10.05
CA LEU A 15 -50.20 -27.29 -9.38
C LEU A 15 -51.04 -28.43 -8.79
N GLY A 16 -51.17 -29.54 -9.50
CA GLY A 16 -51.89 -30.73 -9.05
C GLY A 16 -51.23 -31.39 -7.83
N ALA A 17 -49.91 -31.52 -7.84
CA ALA A 17 -49.14 -32.01 -6.70
C ALA A 17 -49.28 -31.08 -5.48
N LEU A 18 -49.24 -29.75 -5.68
CA LEU A 18 -49.50 -28.77 -4.62
C LEU A 18 -50.93 -28.86 -4.07
N ALA A 19 -51.93 -29.07 -4.94
CA ALA A 19 -53.32 -29.23 -4.53
C ALA A 19 -53.53 -30.51 -3.71
N ILE A 20 -52.97 -31.64 -4.14
CA ILE A 20 -53.02 -32.92 -3.40
C ILE A 20 -52.31 -32.78 -2.06
N LEU A 21 -51.14 -32.14 -2.03
CA LEU A 21 -50.39 -31.90 -0.81
C LEU A 21 -51.17 -30.97 0.14
N GLY A 22 -51.81 -29.92 -0.38
CA GLY A 22 -52.69 -29.05 0.38
C GLY A 22 -53.92 -29.77 0.95
N ILE A 23 -54.56 -30.65 0.18
CA ILE A 23 -55.69 -31.47 0.64
C ILE A 23 -55.25 -32.47 1.72
N MET A 24 -54.09 -33.12 1.54
CA MET A 24 -53.49 -33.98 2.58
C MET A 24 -53.21 -33.18 3.86
N LEU A 25 -52.69 -31.97 3.74
CA LEU A 25 -52.37 -31.12 4.89
C LEU A 25 -53.65 -30.67 5.61
N LEU A 26 -54.73 -30.36 4.88
CA LEU A 26 -56.05 -30.07 5.45
C LEU A 26 -56.66 -31.30 6.14
N LEU A 27 -56.50 -32.49 5.58
CA LEU A 27 -56.97 -33.74 6.16
C LEU A 27 -56.21 -34.09 7.44
N VAL A 28 -54.89 -33.88 7.46
CA VAL A 28 -54.06 -34.00 8.66
C VAL A 28 -54.46 -32.96 9.71
N ALA A 29 -54.67 -31.70 9.31
CA ALA A 29 -55.11 -30.63 10.21
C ALA A 29 -56.51 -30.89 10.80
N TRP A 30 -57.40 -31.54 10.05
CA TRP A 30 -58.71 -31.98 10.54
C TRP A 30 -58.59 -33.14 11.54
N LEU A 31 -57.72 -34.11 11.25
CA LEU A 31 -57.52 -35.29 12.10
C LEU A 31 -56.83 -34.96 13.43
N PHE A 32 -55.98 -33.93 13.44
CA PHE A 32 -55.28 -33.41 14.62
C PHE A 32 -55.82 -32.05 15.07
N LEU A 33 -57.10 -31.78 14.82
CA LEU A 33 -57.75 -30.54 15.23
C LEU A 33 -57.65 -30.28 16.74
N PRO A 34 -57.87 -31.26 17.66
CA PRO A 34 -57.75 -30.98 19.09
C PRO A 34 -56.31 -30.65 19.51
N GLU A 35 -55.30 -31.32 18.94
CA GLU A 35 -53.89 -30.96 19.17
C GLU A 35 -53.59 -29.57 18.63
N PHE A 36 -54.10 -29.21 17.45
CA PHE A 36 -53.90 -27.90 16.85
C PHE A 36 -54.54 -26.79 17.69
N VAL A 37 -55.75 -27.01 18.20
CA VAL A 37 -56.45 -26.09 19.12
C VAL A 37 -55.65 -25.92 20.41
N TYR A 38 -55.15 -27.02 20.99
CA TYR A 38 -54.34 -26.97 22.19
C TYR A 38 -53.04 -26.17 21.98
N TRP A 39 -52.25 -26.51 20.95
CA TRP A 39 -50.97 -25.87 20.70
C TRP A 39 -51.10 -24.40 20.29
N SER A 40 -52.09 -24.06 19.46
CA SER A 40 -52.36 -22.66 19.09
C SER A 40 -52.78 -21.83 20.30
N CYS A 41 -53.64 -22.36 21.17
CA CYS A 41 -54.02 -21.70 22.42
C CYS A 41 -52.85 -21.59 23.39
N PHE A 42 -52.02 -22.62 23.51
CA PHE A 42 -50.84 -22.65 24.38
C PHE A 42 -49.80 -21.61 23.96
N ILE A 43 -49.45 -21.55 22.67
CA ILE A 43 -48.50 -20.56 22.14
C ILE A 43 -49.00 -19.14 22.38
N LEU A 44 -50.28 -18.86 22.07
CA LEU A 44 -50.86 -17.55 22.33
C LEU A 44 -50.91 -17.25 23.82
N HIS A 45 -51.23 -18.22 24.66
CA HIS A 45 -51.25 -18.06 26.11
C HIS A 45 -49.88 -17.65 26.65
N THR A 46 -48.80 -18.30 26.20
CA THR A 46 -47.42 -17.90 26.55
C THR A 46 -47.09 -16.49 26.07
N LEU A 47 -47.48 -16.13 24.84
CA LEU A 47 -47.24 -14.79 24.27
C LEU A 47 -48.00 -13.69 25.02
N TRP A 48 -49.24 -13.96 25.40
CA TRP A 48 -50.04 -13.06 26.25
C TRP A 48 -49.45 -12.93 27.65
N GLY A 49 -48.95 -14.02 28.24
CA GLY A 49 -48.26 -13.98 29.53
C GLY A 49 -46.96 -13.17 29.50
N MET A 50 -46.21 -13.19 28.40
CA MET A 50 -45.01 -12.34 28.22
C MET A 50 -45.35 -10.86 28.01
N ALA A 51 -46.54 -10.55 27.50
CA ALA A 51 -47.00 -9.19 27.24
C ALA A 51 -47.84 -8.60 28.39
N ASP A 52 -48.12 -9.38 29.43
CA ASP A 52 -48.90 -8.96 30.59
C ASP A 52 -48.06 -8.10 31.55
N PHE A 53 -48.06 -6.79 31.30
CA PHE A 53 -47.45 -5.78 32.17
C PHE A 53 -48.56 -4.97 32.85
N GLY A 54 -48.39 -4.59 34.13
CA GLY A 54 -49.39 -3.95 35.00
C GLY A 54 -50.59 -3.22 34.35
N PRO A 55 -50.39 -2.15 33.57
CA PRO A 55 -51.51 -1.41 32.94
C PRO A 55 -52.24 -2.18 31.81
N PHE A 56 -51.60 -3.17 31.18
CA PHE A 56 -52.17 -4.04 30.14
C PHE A 56 -52.90 -5.26 30.69
N HIS A 57 -52.79 -5.54 32.00
CA HIS A 57 -53.40 -6.71 32.63
C HIS A 57 -54.92 -6.77 32.46
N THR A 58 -55.60 -5.62 32.55
CA THR A 58 -57.06 -5.53 32.35
C THR A 58 -57.52 -5.95 30.95
N TRP A 59 -56.63 -5.84 29.96
CA TRP A 59 -56.91 -6.20 28.57
C TRP A 59 -56.40 -7.60 28.21
N ALA A 60 -55.30 -8.04 28.84
CA ALA A 60 -54.69 -9.35 28.66
C ALA A 60 -55.43 -10.46 29.42
N ALA A 61 -55.78 -10.24 30.70
CA ALA A 61 -56.43 -11.22 31.57
C ALA A 61 -57.67 -11.92 30.97
N PRO A 62 -58.66 -11.23 30.35
CA PRO A 62 -59.82 -11.90 29.78
C PRO A 62 -59.46 -12.79 28.58
N ARG A 63 -58.48 -12.39 27.77
CA ARG A 63 -58.00 -13.15 26.60
C ARG A 63 -57.13 -14.34 27.01
N TYR A 64 -56.31 -14.13 28.04
CA TYR A 64 -55.47 -15.14 28.66
C TYR A 64 -56.29 -16.28 29.28
N ASN A 65 -57.36 -15.93 30.01
CA ASN A 65 -58.29 -16.90 30.60
C ASN A 65 -59.12 -17.62 29.52
N LEU A 66 -59.56 -16.91 28.48
CA LEU A 66 -60.28 -17.51 27.34
C LEU A 66 -59.43 -18.59 26.66
N LEU A 67 -58.13 -18.33 26.44
CA LEU A 67 -57.20 -19.31 25.87
C LEU A 67 -57.00 -20.53 26.77
N ALA A 68 -56.89 -20.33 28.09
CA ALA A 68 -56.74 -21.43 29.05
C ALA A 68 -57.99 -22.32 29.12
N VAL A 69 -59.19 -21.73 29.14
CA VAL A 69 -60.46 -22.47 29.13
C VAL A 69 -60.67 -23.22 27.82
N THR A 70 -60.26 -22.62 26.70
CA THR A 70 -60.34 -23.23 25.36
C THR A 70 -59.33 -24.37 25.23
N ALA A 71 -58.10 -24.21 25.71
CA ALA A 71 -57.08 -25.26 25.69
C ALA A 71 -57.47 -26.48 26.56
N ASN A 72 -58.03 -26.26 27.74
CA ASN A 72 -58.47 -27.34 28.64
C ASN A 72 -59.69 -28.11 28.12
N ASN A 73 -60.45 -27.55 27.18
CA ASN A 73 -61.61 -28.18 26.55
C ASN A 73 -61.38 -28.49 25.06
N ALA A 74 -60.13 -28.59 24.61
CA ALA A 74 -59.77 -28.69 23.20
C ALA A 74 -60.45 -29.86 22.44
N GLU A 75 -60.77 -30.97 23.12
CA GLU A 75 -61.46 -32.13 22.54
C GLU A 75 -62.92 -31.86 22.14
N ASN A 76 -63.58 -30.89 22.78
CA ASN A 76 -65.02 -30.62 22.62
C ASN A 76 -65.32 -29.35 21.81
N ILE A 77 -64.29 -28.67 21.28
CA ILE A 77 -64.43 -27.37 20.64
C ILE A 77 -64.57 -27.53 19.13
N THR A 78 -65.59 -26.92 18.57
CA THR A 78 -65.81 -26.88 17.12
C THR A 78 -64.86 -25.89 16.44
N TYR A 79 -64.58 -26.11 15.16
CA TYR A 79 -63.71 -25.24 14.35
C TYR A 79 -64.15 -23.77 14.38
N ASP A 80 -65.46 -23.50 14.28
CA ASP A 80 -65.99 -22.13 14.29
C ASP A 80 -65.79 -21.44 15.65
N GLN A 81 -65.91 -22.18 16.75
CA GLN A 81 -65.62 -21.67 18.09
C GLN A 81 -64.13 -21.34 18.25
N TRP A 82 -63.25 -22.21 17.75
CA TRP A 82 -61.81 -21.98 17.75
C TRP A 82 -61.42 -20.73 16.93
N ILE A 83 -61.96 -20.55 15.72
CA ILE A 83 -61.72 -19.35 14.89
C ILE A 83 -62.17 -18.07 15.61
N ASN A 84 -63.31 -18.11 16.32
CA ASN A 84 -63.78 -16.97 17.09
C ASN A 84 -62.83 -16.61 18.25
N VAL A 85 -62.30 -17.61 18.97
CA VAL A 85 -61.27 -17.42 20.00
C VAL A 85 -59.99 -16.85 19.39
N MET A 86 -59.55 -17.37 18.24
CA MET A 86 -58.37 -16.88 17.54
C MET A 86 -58.54 -15.42 17.10
N LYS A 87 -59.69 -15.05 16.55
CA LYS A 87 -59.98 -13.67 16.12
C LYS A 87 -59.84 -12.66 17.27
N GLN A 88 -60.16 -13.07 18.50
CA GLN A 88 -60.08 -12.20 19.67
C GLN A 88 -58.68 -12.12 20.29
N THR A 89 -57.85 -13.15 20.10
CA THR A 89 -56.58 -13.34 20.82
C THR A 89 -55.34 -13.17 19.94
N THR A 90 -55.46 -13.28 18.62
CA THR A 90 -54.34 -13.22 17.66
C THR A 90 -53.69 -11.83 17.56
N VAL A 91 -54.38 -10.77 18.01
CA VAL A 91 -53.85 -9.39 17.97
C VAL A 91 -52.50 -9.25 18.69
N ILE A 92 -52.23 -10.09 19.70
CA ILE A 92 -50.95 -10.11 20.40
C ILE A 92 -49.75 -10.33 19.47
N LEU A 93 -49.93 -11.09 18.38
CA LEU A 93 -48.87 -11.32 17.41
C LEU A 93 -48.39 -10.02 16.77
N MET A 94 -49.25 -9.02 16.61
CA MET A 94 -48.86 -7.73 16.04
C MET A 94 -47.86 -6.98 16.92
N ILE A 95 -47.95 -7.13 18.25
CA ILE A 95 -47.02 -6.50 19.20
C ILE A 95 -45.58 -7.03 18.99
N PHE A 96 -45.42 -8.29 18.56
CA PHE A 96 -44.12 -8.88 18.27
C PHE A 96 -43.71 -8.71 16.80
N LEU A 97 -44.66 -8.85 15.87
CA LEU A 97 -44.40 -8.77 14.43
C LEU A 97 -44.10 -7.36 13.96
N ILE A 98 -44.73 -6.32 14.55
CA ILE A 98 -44.47 -4.93 14.16
C ILE A 98 -43.01 -4.54 14.47
N PRO A 99 -42.48 -4.71 15.70
CA PRO A 99 -41.07 -4.43 16.00
C PRO A 99 -40.10 -5.26 15.16
N LEU A 100 -40.39 -6.54 14.94
CA LEU A 100 -39.55 -7.39 14.11
C LEU A 100 -39.52 -6.91 12.65
N SER A 101 -40.67 -6.55 12.10
CA SER A 101 -40.80 -6.04 10.74
C SER A 101 -40.16 -4.67 10.58
N THR A 102 -40.33 -3.77 11.55
CA THR A 102 -39.70 -2.45 11.53
C THR A 102 -38.18 -2.54 11.69
N ALA A 103 -37.68 -3.40 12.57
CA ALA A 103 -36.24 -3.67 12.71
C ALA A 103 -35.65 -4.29 11.44
N SER A 104 -36.36 -5.24 10.82
CA SER A 104 -35.94 -5.84 9.55
C SER A 104 -35.94 -4.83 8.42
N LEU A 105 -36.96 -3.97 8.33
CA LEU A 105 -37.05 -2.90 7.35
C LEU A 105 -35.97 -1.85 7.57
N TRP A 106 -35.71 -1.46 8.81
CA TRP A 106 -34.65 -0.53 9.19
C TRP A 106 -33.27 -1.09 8.83
N SER A 107 -32.99 -2.34 9.23
CA SER A 107 -31.76 -3.04 8.87
C SER A 107 -31.58 -3.14 7.36
N TRP A 108 -32.66 -3.43 6.63
CA TRP A 108 -32.66 -3.42 5.17
C TRP A 108 -32.41 -2.02 4.59
N LEU A 109 -33.01 -0.95 5.13
CA LEU A 109 -32.78 0.44 4.70
C LEU A 109 -31.34 0.90 4.96
N CYS A 110 -30.78 0.53 6.11
CA CYS A 110 -29.43 0.89 6.53
C CYS A 110 -28.35 -0.09 6.03
N HIS A 111 -28.71 -1.14 5.30
CA HIS A 111 -27.75 -2.18 4.91
C HIS A 111 -26.66 -1.60 3.99
N PRO A 112 -25.35 -1.78 4.31
CA PRO A 112 -24.25 -1.18 3.55
C PRO A 112 -24.13 -1.69 2.10
N ALA A 113 -24.76 -2.82 1.78
CA ALA A 113 -24.86 -3.29 0.39
C ALA A 113 -25.92 -2.53 -0.44
N ARG A 114 -26.71 -1.62 0.15
CA ARG A 114 -27.59 -0.75 -0.63
C ARG A 114 -26.80 0.41 -1.20
N ASN A 115 -26.88 0.53 -2.51
CA ASN A 115 -26.20 1.54 -3.32
C ASN A 115 -26.78 2.96 -3.18
N TRP A 116 -27.35 3.34 -2.03
CA TRP A 116 -27.92 4.69 -1.86
C TRP A 116 -26.83 5.76 -1.85
N GLN A 117 -25.69 5.47 -1.22
CA GLN A 117 -24.55 6.36 -1.12
C GLN A 117 -23.58 6.21 -2.30
N THR A 118 -23.48 5.02 -2.90
CA THR A 118 -22.57 4.72 -4.01
C THR A 118 -23.34 4.47 -5.31
N ARG A 119 -23.31 5.45 -6.23
CA ARG A 119 -23.90 5.30 -7.58
C ARG A 119 -23.24 4.21 -8.44
N ARG A 120 -22.10 3.65 -8.00
CA ARG A 120 -21.28 2.69 -8.75
C ARG A 120 -20.88 1.54 -7.84
N VAL A 121 -20.90 0.33 -8.37
CA VAL A 121 -20.35 -0.86 -7.70
C VAL A 121 -18.82 -0.72 -7.65
N LEU A 122 -18.30 -0.51 -6.44
CA LEU A 122 -16.87 -0.41 -6.17
C LEU A 122 -16.36 -1.79 -5.76
N ASN A 123 -15.58 -2.40 -6.63
CA ASN A 123 -14.88 -3.66 -6.39
C ASN A 123 -13.39 -3.38 -6.26
N ILE A 124 -12.64 -4.40 -5.83
CA ILE A 124 -11.18 -4.32 -5.81
C ILE A 124 -10.64 -3.84 -7.16
N SER A 125 -11.22 -4.30 -8.28
CA SER A 125 -10.86 -3.96 -9.65
C SER A 125 -11.27 -2.55 -10.12
N THR A 126 -12.39 -2.00 -9.63
CA THR A 126 -12.93 -0.71 -10.12
C THR A 126 -12.58 0.47 -9.22
N LEU A 127 -12.33 0.22 -7.93
CA LEU A 127 -12.04 1.25 -6.95
C LEU A 127 -10.77 2.07 -7.30
N PRO A 128 -9.63 1.46 -7.68
CA PRO A 128 -8.45 2.24 -7.99
C PRO A 128 -8.60 3.15 -9.21
N PHE A 129 -9.37 2.73 -10.23
CA PHE A 129 -9.70 3.60 -11.36
C PHE A 129 -10.59 4.78 -10.97
N ALA A 130 -11.49 4.61 -9.99
CA ALA A 130 -12.25 5.72 -9.43
C ALA A 130 -11.35 6.68 -8.63
N MET A 131 -10.42 6.11 -7.85
CA MET A 131 -9.47 6.85 -7.03
C MET A 131 -8.40 7.59 -7.84
N GLU A 132 -8.17 7.24 -9.11
CA GLU A 132 -7.25 7.95 -10.02
C GLU A 132 -7.57 9.46 -10.11
N THR A 133 -8.85 9.82 -9.99
CA THR A 133 -9.29 11.22 -10.02
C THR A 133 -8.77 12.00 -8.81
N ILE A 134 -8.69 11.36 -7.64
CA ILE A 134 -8.25 11.91 -6.37
C ILE A 134 -6.74 11.81 -6.20
N SER A 135 -6.16 10.68 -6.60
CA SER A 135 -4.72 10.42 -6.55
C SER A 135 -4.22 10.03 -7.95
N PRO A 136 -3.80 10.98 -8.78
CA PRO A 136 -3.30 10.69 -10.12
C PRO A 136 -2.04 9.82 -10.14
N ALA A 137 -1.30 9.77 -9.03
CA ALA A 137 -0.04 9.04 -8.90
C ALA A 137 -0.13 7.53 -9.17
N ILE A 138 -1.31 6.93 -9.03
CA ILE A 138 -1.55 5.50 -9.30
C ILE A 138 -1.73 5.21 -10.79
N ALA A 139 -2.01 6.22 -11.63
CA ALA A 139 -2.23 6.07 -13.07
C ALA A 139 -1.16 5.21 -13.80
N PRO A 140 0.16 5.38 -13.57
CA PRO A 140 1.16 4.50 -14.19
C PRO A 140 1.02 3.03 -13.79
N ILE A 141 0.72 2.72 -12.51
CA ILE A 141 0.50 1.34 -12.06
C ILE A 141 -0.75 0.76 -12.70
N LEU A 142 -1.85 1.52 -12.71
CA LEU A 142 -3.13 1.04 -13.25
C LEU A 142 -3.05 0.70 -14.74
N ASN A 143 -2.19 1.40 -15.48
CA ASN A 143 -1.98 1.12 -16.91
C ASN A 143 -1.09 -0.12 -17.14
N GLU A 144 -0.16 -0.41 -16.22
CA GLU A 144 0.73 -1.57 -16.30
C GLU A 144 0.12 -2.87 -15.74
N GLY A 145 -0.72 -2.75 -14.71
CA GLY A 145 -1.33 -3.86 -13.98
C GLY A 145 -2.36 -4.62 -14.80
N ASN A 146 -2.61 -5.87 -14.41
CA ASN A 146 -3.69 -6.65 -14.98
C ASN A 146 -5.04 -6.05 -14.58
N SER A 147 -5.94 -5.75 -15.53
CA SER A 147 -7.21 -5.06 -15.25
C SER A 147 -8.12 -5.79 -14.26
N SER A 148 -7.98 -7.11 -14.11
CA SER A 148 -8.79 -7.92 -13.19
C SER A 148 -8.19 -8.03 -11.78
N ARG A 149 -6.87 -8.13 -11.66
CA ARG A 149 -6.16 -8.33 -10.38
C ARG A 149 -5.52 -7.07 -9.82
N LEU A 150 -5.30 -6.05 -10.65
CA LEU A 150 -4.62 -4.78 -10.38
C LEU A 150 -3.22 -4.85 -9.80
N LEU A 151 -2.72 -6.05 -9.52
CA LEU A 151 -1.36 -6.31 -9.15
C LEU A 151 -0.49 -6.36 -10.39
N LEU A 152 0.78 -5.97 -10.22
CA LEU A 152 1.83 -6.19 -11.20
C LEU A 152 2.19 -7.69 -11.18
N ASP A 153 1.33 -8.53 -11.74
CA ASP A 153 1.47 -10.00 -11.73
C ASP A 153 2.79 -10.45 -12.37
N LYS A 154 3.29 -9.68 -13.35
CA LYS A 154 4.61 -9.90 -13.95
C LYS A 154 5.65 -9.06 -13.22
N ARG A 155 6.58 -9.72 -12.52
CA ARG A 155 7.76 -9.09 -11.90
C ARG A 155 8.70 -8.52 -12.98
N ARG A 156 8.38 -7.37 -13.56
CA ARG A 156 9.32 -6.61 -14.40
C ARG A 156 10.52 -6.21 -13.56
N GLN A 157 11.72 -6.27 -14.14
CA GLN A 157 12.97 -5.84 -13.49
C GLN A 157 12.84 -4.44 -12.88
N GLU A 158 12.31 -3.52 -13.67
CA GLU A 158 12.07 -2.11 -13.33
C GLU A 158 11.22 -1.92 -12.06
N ARG A 159 10.24 -2.82 -11.83
CA ARG A 159 9.26 -2.70 -10.74
C ARG A 159 9.63 -3.49 -9.48
N ARG A 160 10.77 -4.19 -9.46
CA ARG A 160 11.25 -4.94 -8.28
C ARG A 160 11.33 -4.05 -7.03
N PRO A 161 11.10 -4.59 -5.81
CA PRO A 161 11.39 -3.89 -4.56
C PRO A 161 12.82 -3.35 -4.52
N ALA A 162 13.10 -2.43 -3.59
CA ALA A 162 14.47 -1.99 -3.39
C ALA A 162 15.36 -3.18 -3.02
N GLN A 163 16.60 -3.20 -3.48
CA GLN A 163 17.56 -4.24 -3.10
C GLN A 163 17.95 -4.09 -1.63
N SER A 164 18.20 -5.22 -0.96
CA SER A 164 18.88 -5.24 0.33
C SER A 164 20.36 -4.90 0.15
N PRO A 165 21.03 -4.33 1.16
CA PRO A 165 22.46 -4.04 1.10
C PRO A 165 23.32 -5.27 0.76
N GLU A 166 22.95 -6.45 1.26
CA GLU A 166 23.60 -7.74 0.95
C GLU A 166 23.48 -8.10 -0.53
N GLY A 167 22.28 -7.98 -1.12
CA GLY A 167 22.03 -8.33 -2.51
C GLY A 167 22.72 -7.36 -3.47
N PHE A 168 22.82 -6.08 -3.07
CA PHE A 168 23.58 -5.09 -3.80
C PHE A 168 25.10 -5.36 -3.75
N ALA A 169 25.61 -5.80 -2.59
CA ALA A 169 27.02 -6.16 -2.43
C ALA A 169 27.40 -7.42 -3.23
N GLU A 170 26.49 -8.39 -3.32
CA GLU A 170 26.66 -9.59 -4.15
C GLU A 170 26.61 -9.26 -5.66
N GLU A 171 25.60 -8.49 -6.11
CA GLU A 171 25.44 -8.13 -7.53
C GLU A 171 26.64 -7.37 -8.09
N HIS A 172 27.28 -6.52 -7.27
CA HIS A 172 28.43 -5.72 -7.66
C HIS A 172 29.78 -6.28 -7.20
N GLU A 173 29.79 -7.49 -6.63
CA GLU A 173 30.99 -8.15 -6.10
C GLU A 173 31.84 -7.21 -5.22
N LEU A 174 31.19 -6.53 -4.26
CA LEU A 174 31.81 -5.50 -3.43
C LEU A 174 32.63 -6.08 -2.26
N ILE A 175 32.42 -7.36 -1.96
CA ILE A 175 33.07 -8.05 -0.83
C ILE A 175 34.09 -9.05 -1.38
N SER A 176 35.34 -8.91 -0.95
CA SER A 176 36.42 -9.85 -1.25
C SER A 176 37.09 -10.26 0.05
N ASN A 177 37.23 -11.57 0.30
CA ASN A 177 37.86 -12.11 1.52
C ASN A 177 37.27 -11.56 2.83
N MET A 178 35.94 -11.40 2.90
CA MET A 178 35.25 -10.79 4.06
C MET A 178 35.71 -9.36 4.37
N GLN A 179 36.07 -8.61 3.32
CA GLN A 179 36.40 -7.18 3.38
C GLN A 179 35.73 -6.42 2.25
N LEU A 180 35.45 -5.15 2.48
CA LEU A 180 34.81 -4.26 1.52
C LEU A 180 35.87 -3.66 0.57
N ASP A 181 35.70 -3.86 -0.74
CA ASP A 181 36.52 -3.18 -1.76
C ASP A 181 36.06 -1.72 -1.92
N VAL A 182 36.70 -0.82 -1.17
CA VAL A 182 36.38 0.62 -1.14
C VAL A 182 36.49 1.25 -2.53
N ALA A 183 37.46 0.84 -3.35
CA ALA A 183 37.65 1.42 -4.68
C ALA A 183 36.50 1.04 -5.62
N ARG A 184 36.07 -0.22 -5.57
CA ARG A 184 34.92 -0.71 -6.34
C ARG A 184 33.61 -0.11 -5.84
N CYS A 185 33.41 -0.01 -4.52
CA CYS A 185 32.26 0.69 -3.94
C CYS A 185 32.20 2.13 -4.41
N ARG A 186 33.32 2.86 -4.39
CA ARG A 186 33.40 4.23 -4.89
C ARG A 186 33.02 4.30 -6.37
N ALA A 187 33.52 3.42 -7.22
CA ALA A 187 33.16 3.39 -8.64
C ALA A 187 31.66 3.15 -8.85
N VAL A 188 31.06 2.21 -8.11
CA VAL A 188 29.63 1.89 -8.19
C VAL A 188 28.77 3.06 -7.72
N PHE A 189 29.07 3.67 -6.58
CA PHE A 189 28.30 4.83 -6.10
C PHE A 189 28.48 6.06 -6.98
N MET A 190 29.67 6.29 -7.54
CA MET A 190 29.89 7.36 -8.52
C MET A 190 29.08 7.12 -9.79
N ALA A 191 28.93 5.87 -10.24
CA ALA A 191 28.07 5.54 -11.37
C ALA A 191 26.58 5.87 -11.13
N GLN A 192 26.12 5.86 -9.87
CA GLN A 192 24.75 6.27 -9.53
C GLN A 192 24.48 7.77 -9.79
N LEU A 193 25.50 8.63 -9.80
CA LEU A 193 25.33 10.07 -10.01
C LEU A 193 24.91 10.42 -11.46
N GLY A 194 25.25 9.56 -12.42
CA GLY A 194 24.92 9.76 -13.83
C GLY A 194 25.75 10.86 -14.48
N ARG A 195 25.12 11.67 -15.34
CA ARG A 195 25.81 12.68 -16.16
C ARG A 195 26.12 13.95 -15.35
N PRO A 196 27.32 14.55 -15.55
CA PRO A 196 27.64 15.83 -14.93
C PRO A 196 26.77 16.96 -15.51
N LEU A 197 26.52 17.97 -14.68
CA LEU A 197 25.71 19.14 -15.02
C LEU A 197 26.55 20.14 -15.82
N ASN A 198 26.46 20.08 -17.15
CA ASN A 198 27.15 20.99 -18.07
C ASN A 198 26.21 22.09 -18.62
N GLY A 199 25.14 22.43 -17.88
CA GLY A 199 24.11 23.40 -18.26
C GLY A 199 22.73 22.81 -18.56
N TRP A 200 21.74 23.65 -18.82
CA TRP A 200 20.32 23.26 -18.95
C TRP A 200 20.02 22.24 -20.07
N LYS A 201 20.85 22.18 -21.10
CA LYS A 201 20.69 21.23 -22.21
C LYS A 201 21.03 19.79 -21.80
N SER A 202 21.91 19.63 -20.80
CA SER A 202 22.39 18.32 -20.33
C SER A 202 21.31 17.48 -19.64
N LEU A 203 20.29 18.12 -19.06
CA LEU A 203 19.22 17.43 -18.35
C LEU A 203 18.40 16.55 -19.30
N ALA A 204 18.17 15.31 -18.88
CA ALA A 204 17.27 14.39 -19.53
C ALA A 204 15.81 14.88 -19.49
N PRO A 205 14.93 14.38 -20.37
CA PRO A 205 13.53 14.82 -20.39
C PRO A 205 12.79 14.64 -19.06
N HIS A 206 13.05 13.54 -18.34
CA HIS A 206 12.46 13.29 -17.01
C HIS A 206 13.03 14.22 -15.94
N GLU A 207 14.33 14.49 -15.97
CA GLU A 207 15.00 15.42 -15.05
C GLU A 207 14.49 16.85 -15.26
N LYS A 208 14.28 17.29 -16.51
CA LYS A 208 13.67 18.60 -16.81
C LYS A 208 12.26 18.72 -16.27
N ALA A 209 11.47 17.65 -16.36
CA ALA A 209 10.11 17.64 -15.84
C ALA A 209 10.10 17.72 -14.31
N LEU A 210 10.95 16.95 -13.62
CA LEU A 210 11.09 17.00 -12.16
C LEU A 210 11.62 18.37 -11.70
N PHE A 211 12.63 18.91 -12.38
CA PHE A 211 13.16 20.25 -12.11
C PHE A 211 12.08 21.32 -12.26
N ALA A 212 11.21 21.21 -13.26
CA ALA A 212 10.11 22.15 -13.43
C ALA A 212 9.09 22.06 -12.28
N ILE A 213 8.75 20.85 -11.81
CA ILE A 213 7.82 20.66 -10.68
C ILE A 213 8.42 21.24 -9.40
N PHE A 214 9.63 20.83 -9.05
CA PHE A 214 10.30 21.27 -7.82
C PHE A 214 10.65 22.75 -7.88
N GLY A 215 11.05 23.27 -9.04
CA GLY A 215 11.40 24.66 -9.20
C GLY A 215 10.19 25.60 -9.19
N LEU A 216 9.02 25.18 -9.68
CA LEU A 216 7.77 25.93 -9.49
C LEU A 216 7.45 26.10 -8.00
N GLN A 217 7.69 25.06 -7.22
CA GLN A 217 7.41 25.07 -5.79
C GLN A 217 8.48 25.85 -5.01
N PHE A 218 9.76 25.58 -5.22
CA PHE A 218 10.83 26.15 -4.43
C PHE A 218 11.19 27.58 -4.86
N PHE A 219 11.34 27.85 -6.16
CA PHE A 219 11.79 29.17 -6.63
C PHE A 219 10.66 30.17 -6.80
N LEU A 220 9.45 29.70 -7.13
CA LEU A 220 8.31 30.56 -7.47
C LEU A 220 7.17 30.49 -6.43
N ASP A 221 7.29 29.63 -5.41
CA ASP A 221 6.26 29.33 -4.39
C ASP A 221 4.88 29.00 -4.99
N ASP A 222 4.84 28.54 -6.24
CA ASP A 222 3.62 28.23 -7.00
C ASP A 222 3.25 26.75 -6.84
N ARG A 223 2.86 26.40 -5.61
CA ARG A 223 2.39 25.06 -5.25
C ARG A 223 1.23 24.54 -6.12
N PRO A 224 0.16 25.32 -6.41
CA PRO A 224 -0.95 24.79 -7.18
C PRO A 224 -0.52 24.45 -8.62
N ALA A 225 0.33 25.26 -9.26
CA ALA A 225 0.86 24.93 -10.58
C ALA A 225 1.77 23.70 -10.54
N ALA A 226 2.62 23.56 -9.52
CA ALA A 226 3.48 22.38 -9.35
C ALA A 226 2.65 21.09 -9.21
N ARG A 227 1.61 21.11 -8.37
CA ARG A 227 0.68 19.97 -8.20
C ARG A 227 -0.08 19.67 -9.48
N GLN A 228 -0.60 20.68 -10.17
CA GLN A 228 -1.33 20.50 -11.43
C GLN A 228 -0.42 19.91 -12.52
N LEU A 229 0.82 20.37 -12.64
CA LEU A 229 1.79 19.83 -13.59
C LEU A 229 2.10 18.37 -13.29
N MET A 230 2.31 18.04 -12.02
CA MET A 230 2.56 16.68 -11.55
C MET A 230 1.38 15.76 -11.85
N ASP A 231 0.16 16.18 -11.54
CA ASP A 231 -1.08 15.44 -11.84
C ASP A 231 -1.29 15.24 -13.34
N ALA A 232 -1.00 16.27 -14.14
CA ALA A 232 -1.07 16.20 -15.60
C ALA A 232 -0.05 15.19 -16.17
N LEU A 233 1.18 15.18 -15.66
CA LEU A 233 2.21 14.21 -16.05
C LEU A 233 1.78 12.78 -15.68
N ASN A 234 1.25 12.58 -14.48
CA ASN A 234 0.77 11.28 -14.03
C ASN A 234 -0.39 10.77 -14.91
N ARG A 235 -1.39 11.60 -15.19
CA ARG A 235 -2.50 11.25 -16.09
C ARG A 235 -2.03 10.98 -17.52
N SER A 236 -0.99 11.69 -17.98
CA SER A 236 -0.44 11.47 -19.33
C SER A 236 0.17 10.08 -19.51
N CYS A 237 0.55 9.39 -18.44
CA CYS A 237 1.06 8.01 -18.47
C CYS A 237 0.02 6.98 -18.96
N ARG A 238 -1.26 7.37 -19.02
CA ARG A 238 -2.36 6.54 -19.54
C ARG A 238 -2.45 6.55 -21.07
N ILE A 239 -1.95 7.61 -21.70
CA ILE A 239 -2.07 7.78 -23.16
C ILE A 239 -1.18 6.73 -23.84
N LYS A 240 -1.81 5.77 -24.53
CA LYS A 240 -1.10 4.79 -25.35
C LYS A 240 -0.55 5.50 -26.58
N SER A 241 0.75 5.78 -26.62
CA SER A 241 1.38 6.33 -27.82
C SER A 241 2.17 5.27 -28.57
N ARG A 242 2.13 5.31 -29.91
CA ARG A 242 3.08 4.59 -30.79
C ARG A 242 4.55 4.92 -30.46
N ARG A 243 4.80 6.07 -29.82
CA ARG A 243 6.10 6.53 -29.34
C ARG A 243 6.78 5.55 -28.38
N ASP A 244 5.99 4.81 -27.59
CA ASP A 244 6.52 4.13 -26.41
C ASP A 244 7.04 2.71 -26.72
N LYS A 245 6.97 2.22 -27.97
CA LYS A 245 7.44 0.87 -28.37
C LYS A 245 6.98 -0.26 -27.41
N GLY A 246 5.79 -0.12 -26.80
CA GLY A 246 5.29 -1.07 -25.81
C GLY A 246 5.85 -0.93 -24.39
N LYS A 247 6.67 0.09 -24.11
CA LYS A 247 7.04 0.53 -22.76
C LYS A 247 5.91 1.37 -22.16
N PHE A 248 4.92 0.69 -21.60
CA PHE A 248 3.85 1.30 -20.81
C PHE A 248 4.43 2.22 -19.73
N SER A 249 3.74 3.34 -19.42
CA SER A 249 3.96 4.24 -18.27
C SER A 249 4.92 5.44 -18.38
N VAL A 250 5.36 5.87 -19.57
CA VAL A 250 6.20 7.08 -19.69
C VAL A 250 5.32 8.33 -19.81
N PRO A 251 5.54 9.39 -19.02
CA PRO A 251 4.76 10.61 -19.14
C PRO A 251 5.14 11.44 -20.37
N VAL A 252 4.22 12.28 -20.81
CA VAL A 252 4.46 13.22 -21.91
C VAL A 252 5.23 14.44 -21.38
N TYR A 253 6.56 14.38 -21.45
CA TYR A 253 7.46 15.45 -20.98
C TYR A 253 7.27 16.82 -21.65
N ALA A 254 6.58 16.87 -22.80
CA ALA A 254 6.26 18.12 -23.46
C ALA A 254 5.41 19.06 -22.59
N LEU A 255 4.58 18.50 -21.69
CA LEU A 255 3.73 19.24 -20.76
C LEU A 255 4.55 20.13 -19.81
N ALA A 256 5.77 19.71 -19.46
CA ALA A 256 6.63 20.45 -18.55
C ALA A 256 7.43 21.57 -19.23
N ARG A 257 7.40 21.71 -20.57
CA ARG A 257 8.26 22.67 -21.29
C ARG A 257 7.99 24.12 -20.93
N THR A 258 6.72 24.48 -20.76
CA THR A 258 6.30 25.86 -20.43
C THR A 258 6.74 26.23 -19.02
N ALA A 259 6.44 25.36 -18.04
CA ALA A 259 6.88 25.48 -16.66
C ALA A 259 8.42 25.54 -16.56
N PHE A 260 9.12 24.65 -17.26
CA PHE A 260 10.58 24.63 -17.29
C PHE A 260 11.16 25.97 -17.76
N LYS A 261 10.64 26.53 -18.85
CA LYS A 261 11.08 27.85 -19.36
C LYS A 261 10.87 28.97 -18.35
N ARG A 262 9.76 28.94 -17.60
CA ARG A 262 9.47 29.92 -16.53
C ARG A 262 10.46 29.78 -15.37
N VAL A 263 10.73 28.55 -14.95
CA VAL A 263 11.61 28.26 -13.81
C VAL A 263 13.06 28.64 -14.10
N ILE A 264 13.60 28.32 -15.28
CA ILE A 264 15.02 28.61 -15.61
C ILE A 264 15.34 30.12 -15.66
N GLN A 265 14.32 30.98 -15.76
CA GLN A 265 14.50 32.43 -15.79
C GLN A 265 14.69 33.02 -14.39
N SER A 266 14.36 32.27 -13.32
CA SER A 266 14.53 32.75 -11.95
C SER A 266 16.00 32.85 -11.56
N GLU A 267 16.34 33.80 -10.70
CA GLU A 267 17.71 33.94 -10.17
C GLU A 267 18.12 32.72 -9.34
N GLY A 268 17.17 32.15 -8.57
CA GLY A 268 17.41 30.93 -7.80
C GLY A 268 17.80 29.73 -8.67
N ALA A 269 17.22 29.59 -9.87
CA ALA A 269 17.61 28.52 -10.80
C ALA A 269 19.04 28.72 -11.34
N LYS A 270 19.46 29.96 -11.57
CA LYS A 270 20.85 30.27 -12.00
C LYS A 270 21.84 30.01 -10.88
N GLN A 271 21.49 30.32 -9.63
CA GLN A 271 22.30 30.02 -8.46
C GLN A 271 22.45 28.51 -8.27
N TRP A 272 21.35 27.76 -8.31
CA TRP A 272 21.35 26.30 -8.24
C TRP A 272 22.29 25.64 -9.26
N LEU A 273 22.36 26.18 -10.49
CA LEU A 273 23.26 25.66 -11.53
C LEU A 273 24.76 25.81 -11.17
N ARG A 274 25.13 26.77 -10.32
CA ARG A 274 26.50 26.99 -9.86
C ARG A 274 26.86 26.17 -8.63
N GLU A 275 25.85 25.81 -7.84
CA GLU A 275 26.00 25.13 -6.54
C GLU A 275 26.10 23.61 -6.66
N HIS A 276 25.59 23.02 -7.76
CA HIS A 276 25.55 21.58 -7.94
C HIS A 276 26.39 21.10 -9.13
N ARG A 277 27.06 19.96 -8.98
CA ARG A 277 27.87 19.34 -10.02
C ARG A 277 27.13 18.30 -10.83
N TYR A 278 26.16 17.61 -10.23
CA TYR A 278 25.37 16.56 -10.89
C TYR A 278 23.88 16.90 -10.90
N VAL A 279 23.18 16.49 -11.96
CA VAL A 279 21.74 16.75 -12.07
C VAL A 279 20.96 16.05 -10.97
N ARG A 280 21.29 14.77 -10.71
CA ARG A 280 20.59 13.95 -9.72
C ARG A 280 20.79 14.46 -8.30
N SER A 281 22.00 14.88 -7.94
CA SER A 281 22.27 15.45 -6.60
C SER A 281 21.52 16.76 -6.39
N GLY A 282 21.56 17.66 -7.38
CA GLY A 282 20.84 18.93 -7.31
C GLY A 282 19.31 18.77 -7.27
N LEU A 283 18.75 17.76 -7.94
CA LEU A 283 17.31 17.45 -7.85
C LEU A 283 16.91 16.93 -6.46
N VAL A 284 17.74 16.06 -5.87
CA VAL A 284 17.54 15.55 -4.50
C VAL A 284 17.65 16.69 -3.50
N TRP A 285 18.63 17.56 -3.66
CA TRP A 285 18.79 18.77 -2.85
C TRP A 285 17.55 19.66 -2.92
N LEU A 286 17.08 19.98 -4.13
CA LEU A 286 15.93 20.85 -4.35
C LEU A 286 14.66 20.28 -3.69
N TYR A 287 14.47 18.96 -3.77
CA TYR A 287 13.36 18.29 -3.12
C TYR A 287 13.48 18.24 -1.59
N ALA A 288 14.70 18.01 -1.06
CA ALA A 288 14.93 17.95 0.38
C ALA A 288 14.64 19.29 1.09
N HIS A 289 14.88 20.41 0.41
CA HIS A 289 14.66 21.75 0.96
C HIS A 289 13.19 22.17 1.00
N ASP A 290 12.31 21.54 0.20
CA ASP A 290 10.88 21.82 0.25
C ASP A 290 10.01 20.56 0.07
N LEU A 291 9.78 19.89 1.19
CA LEU A 291 9.01 18.64 1.31
C LEU A 291 7.48 18.79 1.28
N ARG A 292 6.94 19.93 0.85
CA ARG A 292 5.46 20.11 0.80
C ARG A 292 4.78 19.25 -0.27
N LEU A 293 5.54 18.69 -1.22
CA LEU A 293 5.09 17.63 -2.13
C LEU A 293 5.45 16.26 -1.57
N THR A 294 4.44 15.41 -1.39
CA THR A 294 4.67 14.07 -0.87
C THR A 294 5.38 13.17 -1.89
N PRO A 295 6.28 12.27 -1.45
CA PRO A 295 7.11 11.46 -2.33
C PRO A 295 6.42 10.34 -3.16
N PRO A 296 5.15 9.91 -2.95
CA PRO A 296 4.55 8.88 -3.81
C PRO A 296 3.93 9.46 -5.09
N ASN A 297 4.31 10.65 -5.56
CA ASN A 297 3.62 11.26 -6.70
C ASN A 297 4.28 11.05 -8.07
N TRP A 298 5.44 10.40 -8.14
CA TRP A 298 6.18 10.14 -9.40
C TRP A 298 6.52 8.66 -9.57
N LEU A 299 5.53 7.77 -9.43
CA LEU A 299 5.74 6.32 -9.56
C LEU A 299 6.22 5.88 -10.95
N TRP A 300 5.93 6.65 -11.99
CA TRP A 300 6.45 6.42 -13.34
C TRP A 300 7.98 6.51 -13.40
N LEU A 301 8.61 7.29 -12.51
CA LEU A 301 10.06 7.48 -12.49
C LEU A 301 10.81 6.18 -12.17
N LYS A 302 10.21 5.27 -11.39
CA LYS A 302 10.82 3.99 -11.03
C LYS A 302 11.21 3.14 -12.25
N GLY A 303 10.42 3.20 -13.32
CA GLY A 303 10.71 2.49 -14.57
C GLY A 303 11.64 3.22 -15.54
N VAL A 304 11.86 4.52 -15.32
CA VAL A 304 12.71 5.36 -16.18
C VAL A 304 14.10 5.54 -15.60
N ASP A 305 14.18 5.93 -14.32
CA ASP A 305 15.41 6.22 -13.59
C ASP A 305 15.29 5.73 -12.14
N ARG A 306 15.70 4.47 -11.93
CA ARG A 306 15.57 3.78 -10.65
C ARG A 306 16.47 4.36 -9.54
N PRO A 307 17.75 4.69 -9.77
CA PRO A 307 18.58 5.37 -8.76
C PRO A 307 17.99 6.71 -8.31
N LEU A 308 17.56 7.55 -9.26
CA LEU A 308 16.96 8.85 -8.93
C LEU A 308 15.63 8.68 -8.16
N PHE A 309 14.80 7.70 -8.55
CA PHE A 309 13.57 7.38 -7.83
C PHE A 309 13.82 7.09 -6.35
N TYR A 310 14.77 6.20 -6.04
CA TYR A 310 15.09 5.85 -4.66
C TYR A 310 15.76 6.97 -3.88
N ALA A 311 16.63 7.75 -4.54
CA ALA A 311 17.25 8.91 -3.92
C ALA A 311 16.22 9.96 -3.50
N LEU A 312 15.23 10.26 -4.36
CA LEU A 312 14.16 11.22 -4.05
C LEU A 312 13.26 10.76 -2.90
N HIS A 313 12.98 9.45 -2.77
CA HIS A 313 12.15 8.92 -1.68
C HIS A 313 12.80 9.08 -0.29
N ARG A 314 14.12 9.27 -0.24
CA ARG A 314 14.91 9.38 0.99
C ARG A 314 15.74 10.65 1.06
N ALA A 315 15.36 11.69 0.29
CA ALA A 315 16.14 12.92 0.13
C ALA A 315 16.44 13.64 1.46
N ASN A 316 15.50 13.65 2.41
CA ASN A 316 15.66 14.31 3.71
C ASN A 316 15.65 13.35 4.92
N THR A 317 15.90 12.06 4.70
CA THR A 317 15.91 11.06 5.78
C THR A 317 17.32 10.58 6.01
N THR A 318 17.67 10.27 7.26
CA THR A 318 19.02 9.81 7.64
C THR A 318 19.43 8.53 6.93
N LYS A 319 18.54 7.53 6.85
CA LYS A 319 18.76 6.26 6.15
C LYS A 319 18.30 6.32 4.69
N GLY A 320 19.20 5.98 3.77
CA GLY A 320 18.94 5.90 2.33
C GLY A 320 18.68 4.49 1.83
N PHE A 321 18.16 4.37 0.61
CA PHE A 321 18.19 3.11 -0.12
C PHE A 321 19.54 2.96 -0.81
N ILE A 322 20.13 1.76 -0.80
CA ILE A 322 21.47 1.50 -1.34
C ILE A 322 21.60 1.89 -2.83
N GLU A 323 20.53 1.70 -3.60
CA GLU A 323 20.46 1.99 -5.04
C GLU A 323 20.48 3.50 -5.39
N GLY A 324 20.32 4.37 -4.39
CA GLY A 324 20.40 5.83 -4.54
C GLY A 324 21.30 6.52 -3.51
N ALA A 325 22.03 5.75 -2.70
CA ALA A 325 22.81 6.27 -1.57
C ALA A 325 23.94 7.20 -2.01
N GLY A 326 24.60 6.90 -3.14
CA GLY A 326 25.67 7.76 -3.68
C GLY A 326 25.16 9.14 -4.09
N ILE A 327 23.93 9.21 -4.64
CA ILE A 327 23.30 10.48 -5.01
C ILE A 327 23.01 11.33 -3.77
N VAL A 328 22.45 10.70 -2.72
CA VAL A 328 22.11 11.38 -1.46
C VAL A 328 23.36 11.87 -0.74
N ALA A 329 24.42 11.06 -0.68
CA ALA A 329 25.70 11.46 -0.09
C ALA A 329 26.28 12.71 -0.76
N VAL A 330 26.35 12.72 -2.11
CA VAL A 330 26.84 13.90 -2.83
C VAL A 330 25.93 15.10 -2.60
N ALA A 331 24.60 14.94 -2.64
CA ALA A 331 23.67 16.04 -2.38
C ALA A 331 23.83 16.65 -0.98
N ARG A 332 24.12 15.84 0.04
CA ARG A 332 24.41 16.31 1.40
C ARG A 332 25.73 17.06 1.47
N THR A 333 26.78 16.53 0.85
CA THR A 333 28.09 17.21 0.82
C THR A 333 28.03 18.56 0.10
N GLU A 334 27.28 18.65 -1.01
CA GLU A 334 26.99 19.90 -1.71
C GLU A 334 26.20 20.85 -0.80
N SER A 335 25.17 20.34 -0.10
CA SER A 335 24.36 21.15 0.83
C SER A 335 25.16 21.74 1.98
N GLU A 336 26.05 20.96 2.60
CA GLU A 336 26.91 21.45 3.68
C GLU A 336 27.93 22.46 3.15
N ALA A 337 28.48 22.26 1.95
CA ALA A 337 29.36 23.24 1.33
C ALA A 337 28.64 24.58 1.07
N ILE A 338 27.40 24.54 0.57
CA ILE A 338 26.55 25.74 0.38
C ILE A 338 26.31 26.44 1.71
N ARG A 339 25.95 25.68 2.76
CA ARG A 339 25.72 26.21 4.11
C ARG A 339 26.95 26.90 4.70
N LEU A 340 28.15 26.38 4.41
CA LEU A 340 29.43 26.92 4.85
C LEU A 340 29.99 28.01 3.90
N GLY A 341 29.32 28.32 2.79
CA GLY A 341 29.79 29.29 1.79
C GLY A 341 31.05 28.84 1.04
N LEU A 342 31.31 27.53 0.98
CA LEU A 342 32.46 26.94 0.30
C LEU A 342 32.16 26.68 -1.18
N PRO A 343 33.17 26.64 -2.06
CA PRO A 343 32.99 26.23 -3.44
C PRO A 343 32.48 24.79 -3.54
N CYS A 344 31.69 24.49 -4.59
CA CYS A 344 31.13 23.16 -4.82
C CYS A 344 32.23 22.08 -4.74
N PRO A 345 32.14 21.13 -3.80
CA PRO A 345 33.18 20.14 -3.57
C PRO A 345 33.31 19.18 -4.77
N GLN A 346 34.40 18.42 -4.80
CA GLN A 346 34.44 17.23 -5.65
C GLN A 346 33.42 16.20 -5.16
N ALA A 347 32.83 15.44 -6.08
CA ALA A 347 31.85 14.43 -5.70
C ALA A 347 32.47 13.41 -4.76
N CYS A 348 31.97 13.38 -3.53
CA CYS A 348 32.40 12.52 -2.47
C CYS A 348 31.26 11.55 -2.12
N VAL A 349 31.53 10.25 -2.23
CA VAL A 349 30.59 9.17 -1.92
C VAL A 349 30.99 8.41 -0.66
N ASP A 350 31.96 8.92 0.10
CA ASP A 350 32.57 8.22 1.23
C ASP A 350 31.55 7.96 2.36
N GLU A 351 30.59 8.87 2.58
CA GLU A 351 29.49 8.67 3.53
C GLU A 351 28.62 7.44 3.16
N ALA A 352 28.36 7.23 1.87
CA ALA A 352 27.60 6.07 1.41
C ALA A 352 28.39 4.76 1.55
N ILE A 353 29.71 4.81 1.35
CA ILE A 353 30.61 3.66 1.56
C ILE A 353 30.64 3.27 3.03
N GLU A 354 30.78 4.25 3.92
CA GLU A 354 30.80 3.98 5.36
C GLU A 354 29.45 3.47 5.86
N GLY A 355 28.34 4.02 5.35
CA GLY A 355 27.00 3.48 5.62
C GLY A 355 26.86 2.02 5.21
N LEU A 356 27.32 1.66 4.01
CA LEU A 356 27.32 0.27 3.56
C LEU A 356 28.23 -0.61 4.43
N ARG A 357 29.40 -0.11 4.83
CA ARG A 357 30.33 -0.83 5.71
C ARG A 357 29.68 -1.17 7.04
N ILE A 358 29.01 -0.21 7.68
CA ILE A 358 28.29 -0.41 8.94
C ILE A 358 27.20 -1.47 8.78
N ASP A 359 26.42 -1.41 7.69
CA ASP A 359 25.40 -2.42 7.39
C ASP A 359 26.03 -3.81 7.22
N MET A 360 27.13 -3.95 6.49
CA MET A 360 27.81 -5.22 6.27
C MET A 360 28.46 -5.79 7.55
N LEU A 361 29.01 -4.93 8.42
CA LEU A 361 29.51 -5.31 9.73
C LEU A 361 28.37 -5.84 10.61
N SER A 362 27.21 -5.17 10.60
CA SER A 362 26.05 -5.58 11.38
C SER A 362 25.50 -6.95 10.97
N LEU A 363 25.64 -7.30 9.68
CA LEU A 363 25.25 -8.60 9.12
C LEU A 363 26.33 -9.68 9.32
N GLY A 364 27.52 -9.33 9.82
CA GLY A 364 28.64 -10.26 10.00
C GLY A 364 29.31 -10.71 8.69
N LEU A 365 29.11 -9.96 7.59
CA LEU A 365 29.67 -10.29 6.27
C LEU A 365 31.10 -9.82 6.09
N ILE A 366 31.53 -8.84 6.88
CA ILE A 366 32.90 -8.30 6.87
C ILE A 366 33.48 -8.22 8.28
N TRP A 367 34.80 -8.31 8.39
CA TRP A 367 35.52 -8.10 9.65
C TRP A 367 35.89 -6.63 9.84
N ASN A 368 35.92 -6.17 11.10
CA ASN A 368 36.24 -4.78 11.43
C ASN A 368 37.74 -4.45 11.31
N GLU A 369 38.60 -5.45 11.08
CA GLU A 369 40.06 -5.26 11.11
C GLU A 369 40.63 -4.72 9.77
N PRO A 370 41.55 -3.75 9.81
CA PRO A 370 42.32 -3.34 8.64
C PRO A 370 43.26 -4.48 8.24
N GLN A 371 43.19 -4.98 7.00
CA GLN A 371 44.18 -5.98 6.57
C GLN A 371 45.57 -5.33 6.51
N PRO A 372 46.63 -6.03 6.95
CA PRO A 372 47.99 -5.62 6.63
C PRO A 372 48.14 -5.61 5.11
N ASP A 373 48.50 -4.45 4.58
CA ASP A 373 48.80 -4.18 3.18
C ASP A 373 49.41 -5.41 2.49
N ARG A 374 48.71 -5.95 1.47
CA ARG A 374 49.28 -6.99 0.60
C ARG A 374 50.61 -6.54 -0.02
N ASP A 375 50.80 -5.22 -0.18
CA ASP A 375 52.05 -4.60 -0.65
C ASP A 375 53.16 -4.59 0.41
N ARG A 376 52.84 -4.60 1.70
CA ARG A 376 53.83 -4.70 2.79
C ARG A 376 54.50 -6.09 2.78
N LYS A 377 53.77 -7.16 2.45
CA LYS A 377 54.36 -8.51 2.29
C LYS A 377 55.28 -8.62 1.07
N ARG A 378 55.02 -7.87 -0.02
CA ARG A 378 55.97 -7.78 -1.16
C ARG A 378 57.25 -7.01 -0.80
N ARG A 379 57.15 -5.90 -0.05
CA ARG A 379 58.33 -5.16 0.44
C ARG A 379 59.16 -5.93 1.48
N ILE A 380 58.53 -6.72 2.34
CA ILE A 380 59.24 -7.49 3.37
C ILE A 380 60.02 -8.66 2.75
N ARG A 381 59.56 -9.25 1.63
CA ARG A 381 60.34 -10.30 0.95
C ARG A 381 61.55 -9.80 0.17
N THR A 382 61.61 -8.51 -0.17
CA THR A 382 62.73 -7.95 -0.95
C THR A 382 63.82 -7.29 -0.09
N ASN A 383 63.56 -7.03 1.20
CA ASN A 383 64.46 -6.27 2.07
C ASN A 383 65.02 -7.06 3.28
N TRP A 384 64.85 -8.39 3.34
CA TRP A 384 65.38 -9.22 4.43
C TRP A 384 66.43 -10.24 3.95
N SER A 385 67.41 -9.73 3.20
CA SER A 385 68.76 -10.30 3.21
C SER A 385 69.66 -9.29 3.91
N LEU A 386 70.40 -9.74 4.94
CA LEU A 386 71.31 -8.99 5.84
C LEU A 386 70.54 -8.37 7.02
N THR A 387 70.75 -8.72 8.30
CA THR A 387 71.88 -9.35 8.99
C THR A 387 71.34 -9.85 10.34
N GLU A 388 71.77 -11.04 10.75
CA GLU A 388 71.79 -11.43 12.16
C GLU A 388 72.75 -10.52 12.93
N ASP A 389 72.53 -10.46 14.24
CA ASP A 389 73.38 -9.89 15.29
C ASP A 389 73.14 -8.45 15.77
N VAL A 390 73.18 -8.36 17.11
CA VAL A 390 73.32 -7.20 17.98
C VAL A 390 72.03 -6.45 18.31
N ILE A 391 71.44 -6.77 19.46
CA ILE A 391 71.35 -5.87 20.63
C ILE A 391 70.98 -6.72 21.86
N THR A 392 71.92 -6.77 22.78
CA THR A 392 71.90 -7.35 24.13
C THR A 392 70.90 -6.65 25.06
N ARG A 393 70.26 -7.39 25.97
CA ARG A 393 69.45 -6.86 27.08
C ARG A 393 70.36 -6.37 28.23
N PRO A 394 70.11 -5.20 28.85
CA PRO A 394 70.58 -4.90 30.20
C PRO A 394 69.63 -5.58 31.20
N GLY A 395 69.99 -6.05 32.39
CA GLY A 395 71.16 -5.91 33.24
C GLY A 395 70.62 -6.21 34.63
N ASP A 396 71.07 -7.30 35.23
CA ASP A 396 70.90 -7.66 36.64
C ASP A 396 71.94 -8.74 36.88
N ASP A 397 73.02 -8.38 37.59
CA ASP A 397 73.63 -9.24 38.59
C ASP A 397 74.70 -8.45 39.35
N ASP A 398 74.50 -8.45 40.66
CA ASP A 398 75.33 -7.86 41.71
C ASP A 398 76.75 -8.46 41.71
N ASP A 399 77.77 -7.61 41.64
CA ASP A 399 79.15 -7.98 41.91
C ASP A 399 79.43 -7.97 43.42
N LEU A 400 79.71 -9.16 43.94
CA LEU A 400 80.39 -9.42 45.19
C LEU A 400 81.92 -9.40 44.97
N ILE A 401 82.59 -8.49 45.68
CA ILE A 401 83.92 -8.64 46.32
C ILE A 401 85.14 -8.84 45.37
N PHE A 402 85.91 -7.78 45.12
CA PHE A 402 87.21 -7.49 45.75
C PHE A 402 87.76 -6.13 45.32
#